data_AF-A0A0R2E170-F1
#
_entry.id   AF-A0A0R2E170-F1
#
_cell.length_a   1.000
_cell.length_b   1.000
_cell.length_c   1.000
_cell.angle_alpha   90.00
_cell.angle_beta   90.00
_cell.angle_gamma   90.00
#
_symmetry.space_group_name_H-M   'P 1'
#
loop_
_entity.id
_entity.type
_entity.pdbx_description
1 polymer ?
#
loop_
_entity_poly.entity_id
_entity_poly.type
_entity_poly.pdbx_seq_one_letter_code
_entity_poly.pdbx_strand_id
1 'polypeptide(L)'
;MNRFKQKYYFKSVTAIQVVGIILMGTAAVGIDKILISNILFMVGLAAVCLMIVDILLGAHLLAGWFKHKKKGETDDEYQQAKINVREVGSIKNQPIHFSKFGKSASIIGVTYIVLSIIITL
;
A
#
# COMPACT_ATOMS: atom_id res chain seq x y z
N MET A 1 -18.60 11.14 9.83
CA MET A 1 -17.66 9.99 9.87
C MET A 1 -16.36 10.18 9.05
N ASN A 2 -16.37 10.88 7.90
CA ASN A 2 -15.15 11.07 7.07
C ASN A 2 -14.02 11.92 7.70
N ARG A 3 -14.35 12.93 8.53
CA ARG A 3 -13.35 13.79 9.20
C ARG A 3 -12.54 13.05 10.27
N PHE A 4 -13.15 12.10 10.98
CA PHE A 4 -12.48 11.29 12.00
C PHE A 4 -11.44 10.36 11.40
N LYS A 5 -11.78 9.66 10.32
CA LYS A 5 -10.82 8.82 9.58
C LYS A 5 -9.64 9.65 9.09
N GLN A 6 -9.90 10.80 8.46
CA GLN A 6 -8.84 11.68 7.93
C GLN A 6 -7.85 12.17 9.01
N LYS A 7 -8.36 12.56 10.19
CA LYS A 7 -7.52 12.99 11.32
C LYS A 7 -6.69 11.85 11.90
N TYR A 8 -7.23 10.63 11.93
CA TYR A 8 -6.53 9.45 12.47
C TYR A 8 -5.38 9.01 11.55
N TYR A 9 -5.61 8.93 10.24
CA TYR A 9 -4.55 8.56 9.28
C TYR A 9 -3.41 9.58 9.24
N PHE A 10 -3.73 10.89 9.29
CA PHE A 10 -2.71 11.93 9.33
C PHE A 10 -1.83 11.79 10.58
N LYS A 11 -2.44 11.54 11.76
CA LYS A 11 -1.72 11.25 13.00
C LYS A 11 -0.83 10.01 12.90
N SER A 12 -1.32 8.93 12.30
CA SER A 12 -0.55 7.69 12.13
C SER A 12 0.64 7.89 11.20
N VAL A 13 0.46 8.57 10.06
CA VAL A 13 1.58 8.87 9.14
C VAL A 13 2.62 9.74 9.84
N THR A 14 2.21 10.81 10.52
CA THR A 14 3.16 11.67 11.24
C THR A 14 3.90 10.92 12.35
N ALA A 15 3.22 10.03 13.09
CA ALA A 15 3.86 9.24 14.13
C ALA A 15 4.93 8.29 13.54
N ILE A 16 4.61 7.62 12.43
CA ILE A 16 5.57 6.77 11.72
C ILE A 16 6.77 7.60 11.26
N GLN A 17 6.56 8.77 10.65
CA GLN A 17 7.65 9.65 10.22
C GLN A 17 8.58 10.06 11.38
N VAL A 18 8.02 10.38 12.55
CA VAL A 18 8.81 10.70 13.74
C VAL A 18 9.67 9.50 14.18
N VAL A 19 9.14 8.28 14.12
CA VAL A 19 9.93 7.07 14.41
C VAL A 19 11.10 6.92 13.43
N GLY A 20 10.87 7.14 12.13
CA GLY A 20 11.93 7.13 11.12
C GLY A 20 13.05 8.12 11.44
N ILE A 21 12.70 9.36 11.82
CA ILE A 21 13.67 10.39 12.22
C ILE A 21 14.45 9.99 13.48
N ILE A 22 13.79 9.39 14.47
CA ILE A 22 14.46 8.89 15.68
C ILE A 22 15.48 7.82 15.33
N LEU A 23 15.12 6.86 14.45
CA LEU A 23 16.04 5.82 13.97
C LEU A 23 17.23 6.41 13.20
N MET A 24 17.02 7.46 12.41
CA MET A 24 18.14 8.19 11.79
C MET A 24 19.06 8.82 12.86
N GLY A 25 18.49 9.39 13.92
CA GLY A 25 19.26 9.95 15.03
C GLY A 25 20.11 8.90 15.75
N THR A 26 19.61 7.69 15.94
CA THR A 26 20.39 6.61 16.57
C THR A 26 21.55 6.13 15.68
N ALA A 27 21.37 6.12 14.35
CA ALA A 27 22.46 5.84 13.41
C ALA A 27 23.57 6.91 13.46
N ALA A 28 23.21 8.17 13.72
CA ALA A 28 24.18 9.26 13.87
C ALA A 28 25.04 9.14 15.15
N VAL A 29 24.51 8.53 16.21
CA VAL A 29 25.20 8.33 17.50
C VAL A 29 26.14 7.10 17.48
N GLY A 30 26.22 6.37 16.35
CA GLY A 30 27.17 5.28 16.16
C GLY A 30 26.59 3.88 16.37
N ILE A 31 25.26 3.74 16.48
CA ILE A 31 24.61 2.43 16.31
C ILE A 31 24.79 1.99 14.84
N ASP A 32 24.90 0.68 14.60
CA ASP A 32 25.12 0.07 13.28
C ASP A 32 24.27 0.72 12.17
N LYS A 33 24.90 1.64 11.43
CA LYS A 33 24.27 2.44 10.37
C LYS A 33 23.68 1.54 9.29
N ILE A 34 24.39 0.46 8.96
CA ILE A 34 23.98 -0.52 7.96
C ILE A 34 22.70 -1.23 8.39
N LEU A 35 22.61 -1.65 9.67
CA LEU A 35 21.43 -2.34 10.18
C LEU A 35 20.20 -1.42 10.14
N ILE A 36 20.34 -0.19 10.61
CA ILE A 36 19.24 0.80 10.64
C ILE A 36 18.80 1.14 9.23
N SER A 37 19.75 1.36 8.31
CA SER A 37 19.45 1.63 6.90
C SER A 37 18.68 0.46 6.27
N ASN A 38 19.12 -0.78 6.46
CA ASN A 38 18.44 -1.96 5.93
C ASN A 38 17.00 -2.09 6.45
N ILE A 39 16.78 -1.86 7.74
CA ILE A 39 15.44 -1.88 8.33
C ILE A 39 14.55 -0.82 7.69
N LEU A 40 15.03 0.43 7.60
CA LEU A 40 14.29 1.52 6.98
C LEU A 40 13.99 1.22 5.50
N PHE A 41 14.95 0.68 4.77
CA PHE A 41 14.77 0.30 3.37
C PHE A 41 13.71 -0.79 3.22
N MET A 42 13.77 -1.86 4.02
CA MET A 42 12.80 -2.95 3.97
C MET A 42 11.39 -2.47 4.31
N VAL A 43 11.23 -1.63 5.34
CA VAL A 43 9.94 -1.05 5.71
C VAL A 43 9.43 -0.12 4.61
N GLY A 44 10.31 0.68 4.02
CA GLY A 44 9.98 1.56 2.90
C GLY A 44 9.50 0.78 1.68
N LEU A 45 10.21 -0.29 1.31
CA LEU A 45 9.85 -1.18 0.22
C LEU A 45 8.51 -1.87 0.47
N ALA A 46 8.29 -2.39 1.69
CA ALA A 46 7.02 -3.01 2.05
C ALA A 46 5.84 -2.03 1.92
N ALA A 47 6.02 -0.77 2.33
CA ALA A 47 4.98 0.26 2.18
C ALA A 47 4.68 0.58 0.69
N VAL A 48 5.71 0.62 -0.16
CA VAL A 48 5.51 0.76 -1.62
C VAL A 48 4.74 -0.43 -2.19
N CYS A 49 5.06 -1.65 -1.79
CA CYS A 49 4.31 -2.85 -2.19
C CYS A 49 2.84 -2.77 -1.77
N LEU A 50 2.55 -2.33 -0.54
CA LEU A 50 1.18 -2.14 -0.07
C LEU A 50 0.42 -1.08 -0.86
N MET A 51 1.08 0.02 -1.24
CA MET A 51 0.51 1.03 -2.14
C MET A 51 0.16 0.43 -3.50
N ILE A 52 1.05 -0.37 -4.10
CA ILE A 52 0.80 -1.03 -5.38
C ILE A 52 -0.42 -1.94 -5.27
N VAL A 53 -0.50 -2.77 -4.23
CA VAL A 53 -1.65 -3.66 -3.99
C VAL A 53 -2.94 -2.86 -3.85
N ASP A 54 -2.92 -1.74 -3.11
CA ASP A 54 -4.08 -0.85 -2.94
C ASP A 54 -4.56 -0.26 -4.27
N ILE A 55 -3.63 0.16 -5.14
CA ILE A 55 -3.95 0.64 -6.49
C ILE A 55 -4.55 -0.48 -7.35
N LEU A 56 -3.96 -1.68 -7.32
CA LEU A 56 -4.44 -2.84 -8.08
C LEU A 56 -5.83 -3.29 -7.64
N LEU A 57 -6.09 -3.28 -6.33
CA LEU A 57 -7.41 -3.58 -5.76
C LEU A 57 -8.44 -2.51 -6.14
N GLY A 58 -8.08 -1.23 -6.04
CA GLY A 58 -8.93 -0.11 -6.44
C GLY A 58 -9.32 -0.12 -7.92
N ALA A 59 -8.42 -0.60 -8.79
CA ALA A 59 -8.67 -0.77 -10.22
C ALA A 59 -9.47 -2.04 -10.57
N HIS A 60 -9.93 -2.82 -9.57
CA HIS A 60 -10.61 -4.11 -9.76
C HIS A 60 -9.84 -5.09 -10.68
N LEU A 61 -8.51 -4.93 -10.79
CA LEU A 61 -7.67 -5.78 -11.65
C LEU A 61 -7.67 -7.23 -11.18
N LEU A 62 -7.90 -7.45 -9.87
CA LEU A 62 -7.99 -8.77 -9.25
C LEU A 62 -9.42 -9.33 -9.18
N ALA A 63 -10.44 -8.61 -9.68
CA ALA A 63 -11.83 -9.07 -9.59
C ALA A 63 -12.06 -10.42 -10.27
N GLY A 64 -11.34 -10.71 -11.35
CA GLY A 64 -11.36 -12.01 -12.03
C GLY A 64 -10.48 -13.08 -11.37
N TRP A 65 -9.46 -12.71 -10.60
CA TRP A 65 -8.51 -13.65 -9.98
C TRP A 65 -9.14 -14.44 -8.84
N PHE A 66 -10.09 -13.84 -8.12
CA PHE A 66 -10.77 -14.47 -6.98
C PHE A 66 -12.07 -15.18 -7.32
N LYS A 67 -12.54 -15.13 -8.59
CA LYS A 67 -13.68 -15.95 -9.02
C LYS A 67 -13.20 -17.20 -9.74
N HIS A 68 -13.33 -18.32 -9.04
CA HIS A 68 -13.15 -19.65 -9.59
C HIS A 68 -14.44 -20.44 -9.41
N LYS A 69 -14.77 -21.28 -10.41
CA LYS A 69 -15.94 -22.18 -10.37
C LYS A 69 -15.80 -23.10 -9.16
N LYS A 70 -16.79 -23.10 -8.26
CA LYS A 70 -16.76 -24.01 -7.10
C LYS A 70 -17.14 -25.43 -7.54
N LYS A 71 -16.55 -26.44 -6.90
CA LYS A 71 -16.85 -27.84 -7.21
C LYS A 71 -18.29 -28.16 -6.77
N GLY A 72 -19.16 -28.46 -7.74
CA GLY A 72 -20.59 -28.74 -7.51
C GLY A 72 -21.55 -27.64 -7.94
N GLU A 73 -21.05 -26.50 -8.45
CA GLU A 73 -21.86 -25.38 -8.92
C GLU A 73 -22.42 -25.65 -10.33
N THR A 74 -23.73 -25.48 -10.52
CA THR A 74 -24.38 -25.65 -11.83
C THR A 74 -23.99 -24.50 -12.76
N ASP A 75 -23.93 -24.74 -14.08
CA ASP A 75 -23.48 -23.72 -15.05
C ASP A 75 -24.36 -22.46 -15.02
N ASP A 76 -25.66 -22.60 -14.71
CA ASP A 76 -26.59 -21.48 -14.55
C ASP A 76 -26.31 -20.63 -13.30
N GLU A 77 -25.95 -21.26 -12.17
CA GLU A 77 -25.56 -20.55 -10.94
C GLU A 77 -24.24 -19.79 -11.14
N TYR A 78 -23.31 -20.39 -11.88
CA TYR A 78 -22.03 -19.76 -12.24
C TYR A 78 -22.22 -18.56 -13.18
N GLN A 79 -23.17 -18.63 -14.12
CA GLN A 79 -23.50 -17.52 -15.03
C GLN A 79 -24.24 -16.38 -14.32
N GLN A 80 -25.12 -16.68 -13.35
CA GLN A 80 -25.74 -15.65 -12.50
C GLN A 80 -24.73 -14.98 -11.56
N ALA A 81 -23.75 -15.73 -11.08
CA ALA A 81 -22.63 -15.21 -10.33
C ALA A 81 -21.54 -14.60 -11.23
N LYS A 82 -21.74 -14.43 -12.53
CA LYS A 82 -20.71 -13.89 -13.42
C LYS A 82 -20.54 -12.39 -13.19
N ILE A 83 -19.29 -11.96 -13.12
CA ILE A 83 -18.98 -10.53 -12.91
C ILE A 83 -19.47 -9.74 -14.12
N ASN A 84 -20.08 -8.58 -13.89
CA ASN A 84 -20.46 -7.67 -14.94
C ASN A 84 -19.20 -7.14 -15.65
N VAL A 85 -18.86 -7.74 -16.79
CA VAL A 85 -17.64 -7.45 -17.55
C VAL A 85 -17.60 -5.98 -18.00
N ARG A 86 -18.78 -5.39 -18.29
CA ARG A 86 -18.90 -4.01 -18.75
C ARG A 86 -18.62 -3.01 -17.63
N GLU A 87 -19.07 -3.33 -16.42
CA GLU A 87 -18.79 -2.54 -15.21
C GLU A 87 -17.31 -2.60 -14.84
N VAL A 88 -16.71 -3.80 -14.79
CA VAL A 88 -15.26 -3.95 -14.52
C VAL A 88 -14.41 -3.29 -15.60
N GLY A 89 -14.79 -3.42 -16.87
CA GLY A 89 -14.10 -2.73 -17.97
C GLY A 89 -14.14 -1.21 -17.81
N SER A 90 -15.29 -0.65 -17.41
CA SER A 90 -15.42 0.78 -17.14
C SER A 90 -14.57 1.23 -15.95
N ILE A 91 -14.50 0.44 -14.88
CA ILE A 91 -13.68 0.77 -13.69
C ILE A 91 -12.20 0.71 -14.02
N LYS A 92 -11.76 -0.30 -14.79
CA LYS A 92 -10.36 -0.43 -15.25
C LYS A 92 -9.91 0.73 -16.14
N ASN A 93 -10.84 1.36 -16.86
CA ASN A 93 -10.55 2.49 -17.75
C ASN A 93 -10.59 3.85 -17.05
N GLN A 94 -10.89 3.89 -15.74
CA GLN A 94 -10.83 5.12 -14.96
C GLN A 94 -9.37 5.51 -14.66
N PRO A 95 -9.11 6.82 -14.46
CA PRO A 95 -7.78 7.28 -14.05
C PRO A 95 -7.34 6.64 -12.73
N ILE A 96 -6.05 6.37 -12.61
CA ILE A 96 -5.45 5.77 -11.41
C ILE A 96 -5.77 6.63 -10.19
N HIS A 97 -6.61 6.09 -9.30
CA HIS A 97 -7.01 6.78 -8.09
C HIS A 97 -6.21 6.24 -6.90
N PHE A 98 -5.37 7.09 -6.31
CA PHE A 98 -4.71 6.76 -5.06
C PHE A 98 -5.71 6.88 -3.90
N SER A 99 -6.04 5.77 -3.27
CA SER A 99 -6.81 5.79 -2.04
C SER A 99 -6.04 6.55 -0.95
N LYS A 100 -6.73 6.95 0.12
CA LYS A 100 -6.08 7.61 1.27
C LYS A 100 -5.01 6.70 1.91
N PHE A 101 -5.21 5.39 1.86
CA PHE A 101 -4.25 4.40 2.33
C PHE A 101 -3.04 4.36 1.39
N GLY A 102 -3.25 4.23 0.08
CA GLY A 102 -2.19 4.25 -0.93
C GLY A 102 -1.33 5.52 -0.86
N LYS A 103 -1.93 6.71 -0.68
CA LYS A 103 -1.17 7.97 -0.48
C LYS A 103 -0.30 7.93 0.78
N SER A 104 -0.84 7.42 1.88
CA SER A 104 -0.13 7.33 3.15
C SER A 104 1.06 6.37 3.07
N ALA A 105 0.82 5.19 2.48
CA ALA A 105 1.85 4.18 2.25
C ALA A 105 2.92 4.67 1.26
N SER A 106 2.53 5.44 0.24
CA SER A 106 3.46 6.08 -0.70
C SER A 106 4.40 7.07 0.01
N ILE A 107 3.85 7.96 0.83
CA ILE A 107 4.64 8.94 1.58
C ILE A 107 5.63 8.22 2.51
N ILE A 108 5.16 7.24 3.29
CA ILE A 108 6.03 6.46 4.19
C ILE A 108 7.11 5.70 3.39
N GLY A 109 6.71 5.03 2.30
CA GLY A 109 7.62 4.25 1.47
C GLY A 109 8.76 5.10 0.89
N VAL A 110 8.40 6.19 0.20
CA VAL A 110 9.38 7.09 -0.43
C VAL A 110 10.30 7.72 0.61
N THR A 111 9.74 8.26 1.69
CA THR A 111 10.55 8.90 2.75
C THR A 111 11.54 7.94 3.38
N TYR A 112 11.13 6.71 3.69
CA TYR A 112 12.01 5.73 4.35
C TYR A 112 13.12 5.22 3.43
N ILE A 113 12.83 5.04 2.14
CA ILE A 113 13.86 4.71 1.14
C ILE A 113 14.89 5.83 1.04
N VAL A 114 14.43 7.09 0.94
CA VAL A 114 15.33 8.25 0.91
C VAL A 114 16.16 8.34 2.19
N LEU A 115 15.54 8.13 3.35
CA LEU A 115 16.21 8.17 4.66
C LEU A 115 17.30 7.09 4.76
N SER A 116 17.01 5.88 4.30
CA SER A 116 17.97 4.78 4.23
C SER A 116 19.17 5.12 3.35
N ILE A 117 18.94 5.68 2.16
CA ILE A 117 20.03 6.10 1.26
C ILE A 117 20.90 7.14 1.96
N ILE A 118 20.30 8.14 2.61
CA ILE A 118 21.04 9.19 3.33
C ILE A 118 21.88 8.61 4.48
N ILE A 119 21.36 7.64 5.23
CA ILE A 119 22.11 7.01 6.34
C ILE A 119 23.28 6.16 5.83
N THR A 120 23.17 5.64 4.61
CA THR A 120 24.17 4.77 4.00
C THR A 120 25.34 5.56 3.41
N LEU A 121 25.07 6.78 2.92
CA LEU A 121 26.09 7.72 2.42
C LEU A 121 26.92 8.31 3.56
#